data_AF-A0A2P6SKK3-F1
#
_entry.id   AF-A0A2P6SKK3-F1
#
_cell.length_a   1.000
_cell.length_b   1.000
_cell.length_c   1.000
_cell.angle_alpha   90.00
_cell.angle_beta   90.00
_cell.angle_gamma   90.00
#
_symmetry.space_group_name_H-M   'P 1'
#
loop_
_entity.id
_entity.type
_entity.pdbx_description
1 polymer ?
#
loop_
_entity_poly.entity_id
_entity_poly.type
_entity_poly.pdbx_seq_one_letter_code
_entity_poly.pdbx_strand_id
1 'polypeptide(L)'
;MSPLHIKSVDWDNPDGIKCAKETTPILNRTTPLEVGTDRRLFVISSDIVKAMKVPVYLLNITTLSEFRKDAHTSVHTIRQRQDNDAGAAS
;
A
#
# COMPACT_ATOMS: atom_id res chain seq x y z
N MET A 1 6.83 -3.27 6.03
CA MET A 1 6.49 -2.03 5.31
C MET A 1 5.02 -2.07 4.96
N SER A 2 4.29 -0.97 5.14
CA SER A 2 2.90 -0.87 4.66
C SER A 2 2.93 -0.58 3.16
N PRO A 3 2.34 -1.43 2.30
CA PRO A 3 2.41 -1.27 0.85
C PRO A 3 1.40 -0.24 0.33
N LEU A 4 1.63 0.19 -0.91
CA LEU A 4 0.70 1.00 -1.68
C LEU A 4 0.00 0.15 -2.74
N HIS A 5 -1.17 0.61 -3.19
CA HIS A 5 -1.93 -0.02 -4.27
C HIS A 5 -2.38 1.05 -5.28
N ILE A 6 -1.41 1.61 -6.01
CA ILE A 6 -1.62 2.79 -6.87
C ILE A 6 -1.77 2.45 -8.37
N LYS A 7 -1.44 1.22 -8.78
CA LYS A 7 -1.56 0.75 -10.17
C LYS A 7 -2.26 -0.60 -10.17
N SER A 8 -3.45 -0.66 -10.75
CA SER A 8 -4.23 -1.90 -10.77
C SER A 8 -3.69 -2.98 -11.71
N VAL A 9 -2.85 -2.58 -12.67
CA VAL A 9 -2.13 -3.52 -13.53
C VAL A 9 -1.14 -4.41 -12.78
N ASP A 10 -0.68 -3.97 -11.59
CA ASP A 10 0.25 -4.74 -10.75
C ASP A 10 -0.40 -6.03 -10.19
N TRP A 11 -1.73 -6.16 -10.28
CA TRP A 11 -2.49 -7.36 -9.94
C TRP A 11 -3.44 -7.79 -11.07
N ASP A 12 -3.01 -7.60 -12.33
CA ASP A 12 -3.70 -8.06 -13.54
C ASP A 12 -5.09 -7.44 -13.77
N ASN A 13 -5.32 -6.21 -13.29
CA ASN A 13 -6.56 -5.45 -13.52
C ASN A 13 -6.29 -4.13 -14.28
N PRO A 14 -6.05 -4.16 -15.61
CA PRO A 14 -5.71 -2.96 -16.38
C PRO A 14 -6.83 -1.91 -16.44
N ASP A 15 -8.09 -2.34 -16.33
CA ASP A 15 -9.27 -1.44 -16.33
C ASP A 15 -9.63 -0.91 -14.93
N GLY A 16 -8.87 -1.33 -13.91
CA GLY A 16 -8.99 -0.86 -12.55
C GLY A 16 -8.59 0.61 -12.39
N ILE A 17 -9.00 1.22 -11.27
CA ILE A 17 -8.65 2.60 -10.93
C ILE A 17 -7.90 2.57 -9.60
N LYS A 18 -6.58 2.41 -9.64
CA LYS A 18 -5.75 2.21 -8.42
C LYS A 18 -6.40 1.12 -7.55
N CYS A 19 -6.50 1.30 -6.24
CA CYS A 19 -7.27 0.43 -5.34
C CYS A 19 -8.78 0.70 -5.27
N ALA A 20 -9.30 1.72 -5.98
CA ALA A 20 -10.59 2.31 -5.63
C ALA A 20 -11.82 1.43 -5.90
N LYS A 21 -11.69 0.46 -6.80
CA LYS A 21 -12.75 -0.49 -7.18
C LYS A 21 -12.53 -1.89 -6.60
N GLU A 22 -11.49 -2.07 -5.79
CA GLU A 22 -11.11 -3.38 -5.27
C GLU A 22 -11.90 -3.70 -4.00
N THR A 23 -12.66 -4.79 -4.00
CA THR A 23 -13.51 -5.21 -2.87
C THR A 23 -13.12 -6.56 -2.27
N THR A 24 -12.17 -7.25 -2.89
CA THR A 24 -11.63 -8.53 -2.45
C THR A 24 -10.11 -8.51 -2.46
N PRO A 25 -9.46 -9.26 -1.55
CA PRO A 25 -8.03 -9.41 -1.56
C PRO A 25 -7.57 -10.20 -2.80
N ILE A 26 -6.28 -10.15 -3.09
CA ILE A 26 -5.67 -11.05 -4.06
C ILE A 26 -5.66 -12.46 -3.46
N LEU A 27 -6.38 -13.38 -4.10
CA LEU A 27 -6.51 -14.77 -3.64
C LEU A 27 -5.42 -15.68 -4.20
N ASN A 28 -4.87 -15.34 -5.37
CA ASN A 28 -3.76 -16.08 -5.94
C ASN A 28 -2.46 -15.76 -5.18
N ARG A 29 -1.91 -16.75 -4.48
CA ARG A 29 -0.66 -16.64 -3.71
C ARG A 29 0.51 -17.40 -4.34
N THR A 30 0.31 -18.02 -5.50
CA THR A 30 1.36 -18.80 -6.17
C THR A 30 2.24 -17.93 -7.06
N THR A 31 1.72 -16.78 -7.51
CA THR A 31 2.46 -15.82 -8.31
C THR A 31 3.11 -14.76 -7.42
N PRO A 32 4.38 -14.40 -7.69
CA PRO A 32 4.99 -13.23 -7.06
C PRO A 32 4.15 -11.98 -7.35
N LEU A 33 3.88 -11.20 -6.31
CA LEU A 33 3.14 -9.95 -6.37
C LEU A 33 4.12 -8.79 -6.19
N GLU A 34 4.10 -7.83 -7.12
CA GLU A 34 4.96 -6.66 -7.08
C GLU A 34 4.12 -5.40 -7.23
N VAL A 35 3.81 -4.77 -6.10
CA VAL A 35 2.99 -3.52 -6.04
C VAL A 35 3.85 -2.28 -5.76
N GLY A 36 5.15 -2.37 -6.02
CA GLY A 36 6.11 -1.26 -5.87
C GLY A 36 6.64 -1.06 -4.45
N THR A 37 6.54 -2.06 -3.58
CA THR A 37 7.16 -2.02 -2.25
C THR A 37 8.69 -2.08 -2.38
N ASP A 38 9.44 -1.09 -1.86
CA ASP A 38 10.90 -1.19 -1.80
C ASP A 38 11.34 -2.24 -0.76
N ARG A 39 11.47 -3.49 -1.21
CA ARG A 39 11.90 -4.64 -0.39
C ARG A 39 13.32 -4.47 0.16
N ARG A 40 14.16 -3.63 -0.43
CA ARG A 40 15.53 -3.38 0.08
C ARG A 40 15.48 -2.73 1.45
N LEU A 41 14.57 -1.78 1.65
CA LEU A 41 14.36 -1.14 2.95
C LEU A 41 13.84 -2.12 4.00
N PHE A 42 12.99 -3.08 3.60
CA PHE A 42 12.54 -4.15 4.49
C PHE A 42 13.70 -5.04 4.94
N VAL A 43 14.57 -5.46 4.02
CA VAL A 43 15.76 -6.27 4.33
C VAL A 43 16.68 -5.53 5.29
N ILE A 44 17.03 -4.27 4.99
CA ILE A 44 17.85 -3.42 5.87
C ILE A 44 17.23 -3.31 7.27
N SER A 45 15.92 -3.06 7.35
CA SER A 45 15.22 -2.97 8.64
C SER A 45 15.28 -4.29 9.41
N SER A 46 15.12 -5.43 8.72
CA SER A 46 15.22 -6.76 9.32
C SER A 46 16.62 -7.05 9.85
N ASP A 47 17.65 -6.70 9.09
CA ASP A 47 19.04 -6.95 9.46
C ASP A 47 19.48 -6.08 10.66
N ILE A 48 19.06 -4.81 10.68
CA ILE A 48 19.29 -3.94 11.83
C ILE A 48 18.61 -4.51 13.08
N VAL A 49 17.32 -4.87 13.00
CA VAL A 49 16.58 -5.43 14.15
C VAL A 49 17.23 -6.70 14.68
N LYS A 50 17.70 -7.60 13.80
CA LYS A 50 18.42 -8.82 14.21
C LYS A 50 19.75 -8.53 14.91
N ALA A 51 20.40 -7.42 14.60
CA ALA A 51 21.69 -7.03 15.17
C ALA A 51 21.57 -6.24 16.49
N MET A 52 20.35 -5.89 16.93
CA MET A 52 20.14 -5.11 18.15
C MET A 52 20.50 -5.91 19.40
N LYS A 53 21.19 -5.26 20.36
CA LYS A 53 21.48 -5.84 21.69
C LYS A 53 20.22 -5.99 22.55
N VAL A 54 19.25 -5.09 22.36
CA VAL A 54 17.94 -5.16 23.02
C VAL A 54 17.00 -5.96 22.12
N PRO A 55 16.30 -6.99 22.63
CA PRO A 55 15.37 -7.77 21.82
C PRO A 55 14.24 -6.91 21.26
N VAL A 56 14.08 -6.92 19.93
CA VAL A 56 12.97 -6.29 19.22
C VAL A 56 12.33 -7.30 18.30
N TYR A 57 10.99 -7.36 18.32
CA TYR A 57 10.23 -8.21 17.41
C TYR A 57 9.80 -7.42 16.18
N LEU A 58 10.32 -7.77 15.01
CA LEU A 58 9.88 -7.20 13.75
C LEU A 58 8.59 -7.88 13.29
N LEU A 59 7.47 -7.16 13.34
CA LEU A 59 6.22 -7.64 12.79
C LEU A 59 6.27 -7.61 11.25
N ASN A 60 6.52 -8.77 10.63
CA ASN A 60 6.58 -8.91 9.18
C ASN A 60 5.17 -8.94 8.54
N ILE A 61 4.57 -7.76 8.37
CA ILE A 61 3.26 -7.60 7.73
C ILE A 61 3.32 -7.46 6.22
N THR A 62 4.50 -7.22 5.64
CA THR A 62 4.64 -6.64 4.29
C THR A 62 3.88 -7.44 3.23
N THR A 63 4.21 -8.72 3.05
CA THR A 63 3.58 -9.57 2.02
C THR A 63 2.09 -9.82 2.31
N LEU A 64 1.71 -9.97 3.59
CA LEU A 64 0.31 -10.13 3.97
C LEU A 64 -0.52 -8.90 3.55
N SER A 65 0.03 -7.70 3.76
CA SER A 65 -0.60 -6.45 3.41
C SER A 65 -0.66 -6.19 1.90
N GLU A 66 0.28 -6.70 1.11
CA GLU A 66 0.26 -6.56 -0.36
C GLU A 66 -0.92 -7.32 -0.99
N PHE A 67 -1.36 -8.42 -0.37
CA PHE A 67 -2.57 -9.09 -0.84
C PHE A 67 -3.87 -8.30 -0.56
N ARG A 68 -3.81 -7.25 0.28
CA ARG A 68 -4.99 -6.48 0.75
C ARG A 68 -5.24 -5.21 -0.06
N LYS A 69 -5.35 -5.34 -1.38
CA LYS A 69 -5.75 -4.25 -2.29
C LYS A 69 -7.14 -3.65 -1.97
N ASP A 70 -7.98 -4.42 -1.29
CA ASP A 70 -9.33 -4.10 -0.84
C ASP A 70 -9.42 -3.27 0.44
N ALA A 71 -8.31 -3.08 1.16
CA ALA A 71 -8.31 -2.53 2.52
C ALA A 71 -7.80 -1.09 2.64
N HIS A 72 -7.70 -0.37 1.52
CA HIS A 72 -7.36 1.05 1.51
C HIS A 72 -8.60 1.91 1.72
N THR A 73 -8.42 3.13 2.23
CA THR A 73 -9.53 4.08 2.35
C THR A 73 -10.11 4.49 0.99
N SER A 74 -9.35 4.30 -0.11
CA SER A 74 -9.76 4.75 -1.44
C SER A 74 -10.11 6.26 -1.39
N VAL A 75 -11.33 6.64 -1.78
CA VAL A 75 -11.88 7.99 -1.68
C VAL A 75 -12.70 8.21 -0.39
N HIS A 76 -12.90 7.17 0.42
CA HIS A 76 -13.61 7.22 1.70
C HIS A 76 -12.69 7.72 2.82
N THR A 77 -12.13 8.90 2.64
CA THR A 77 -11.24 9.57 3.58
C THR A 77 -11.45 11.08 3.54
N ILE A 78 -10.84 11.79 4.47
CA ILE A 78 -10.85 13.26 4.49
C ILE A 78 -9.89 13.83 3.44
N ARG A 79 -10.28 14.93 2.82
CA ARG A 79 -9.39 15.77 2.00
C ARG A 79 -9.55 17.22 2.45
N GLN A 80 -8.45 17.88 2.78
CA GLN A 80 -8.47 19.33 2.98
C GLN A 80 -8.82 20.01 1.65
N ARG A 81 -9.82 20.88 1.68
CA ARG A 81 -10.14 21.75 0.55
C ARG A 81 -8.94 22.69 0.38
N GLN A 82 -8.31 22.69 -0.80
CA GLN A 82 -7.44 23.80 -1.17
C GLN A 82 -8.39 24.94 -1.53
N ASP A 83 -8.65 25.83 -0.58
CA ASP A 83 -9.41 27.05 -0.80
C ASP A 83 -8.57 28.03 -1.64
N ASN A 84 -8.39 27.72 -2.92
CA ASN A 84 -7.75 28.61 -3.89
C ASN A 84 -8.77 29.37 -4.77
N ASP A 85 -10.08 29.16 -4.55
CA ASP A 85 -11.15 29.79 -5.35
C ASP A 85 -12.14 30.61 -4.50
N ALA A 86 -11.64 31.37 -3.52
CA ALA A 86 -12.39 32.49 -2.95
C ALA A 86 -12.28 33.71 -3.89
N GLY A 87 -12.84 33.62 -5.10
CA GLY A 87 -12.71 34.70 -6.08
C GLY A 87 -13.30 34.49 -7.46
N ALA A 88 -14.44 33.79 -7.62
CA ALA A 88 -15.19 33.84 -8.88
C ALA A 88 -16.65 33.38 -8.69
N ALA A 89 -17.44 34.16 -7.98
CA ALA A 89 -18.90 34.15 -8.12
C ALA A 89 -19.43 35.54 -7.75
N SER A 90 -19.35 36.45 -8.73
CA SER A 90 -20.24 37.62 -8.85
C SER A 90 -21.44 37.23 -9.67
#